data_AF-A0A4Q3YIC7-F1
#
_entry.id   AF-A0A4Q3YIC7-F1
#
_cell.length_a   1.000
_cell.length_b   1.000
_cell.length_c   1.000
_cell.angle_alpha   90.00
_cell.angle_beta   90.00
_cell.angle_gamma   90.00
#
_symmetry.space_group_name_H-M   'P 1'
#
loop_
_entity.id
_entity.type
_entity.pdbx_description
1 polymer ?
#
loop_
_entity_poly.entity_id
_entity_poly.type
_entity_poly.pdbx_seq_one_letter_code
_entity_poly.pdbx_strand_id
1 'polypeptide(L)'
;ANVLEAALGPKTERKDFIASAQAEAEAVYRQAGITWNPVGQGASDPRREELMQMQPVAGAMRFGGSSTQSLQRGTPAIETDYLNGEIVLLGRLHGVPTPVNAALVALGQRLIAERLSPGELSRDDVAAALGQP
;
A
#
# COMPACT_ATOMS: atom_id res chain seq x y z
N ALA A 1 2.23 0.95 0.58
CA ALA A 1 0.90 0.34 0.40
C ALA A 1 1.06 -1.16 0.17
N ASN A 2 0.20 -2.01 0.74
CA ASN A 2 0.31 -3.48 0.65
C ASN A 2 0.13 -4.00 -0.79
N VAL A 3 -0.71 -3.32 -1.58
CA VAL A 3 -0.93 -3.63 -3.01
C VAL A 3 0.35 -3.56 -3.85
N LEU A 4 1.32 -2.71 -3.50
CA LEU A 4 2.59 -2.60 -4.21
C LEU A 4 3.46 -3.84 -4.03
N GLU A 5 3.48 -4.44 -2.84
CA GLU A 5 4.16 -5.72 -2.63
C GLU A 5 3.45 -6.85 -3.37
N ALA A 6 2.11 -6.84 -3.37
CA ALA A 6 1.34 -7.82 -4.09
C ALA A 6 1.61 -7.77 -5.61
N ALA A 7 1.73 -6.56 -6.17
CA ALA A 7 2.04 -6.34 -7.59
C ALA A 7 3.50 -6.68 -7.95
N LEU A 8 4.48 -6.18 -7.18
CA LEU A 8 5.91 -6.19 -7.54
C LEU A 8 6.70 -7.32 -6.87
N GLY A 9 6.13 -7.98 -5.87
CA GLY A 9 6.79 -8.97 -5.04
C GLY A 9 7.60 -8.36 -3.89
N PRO A 10 8.04 -9.21 -2.93
CA PRO A 10 8.68 -8.76 -1.69
C PRO A 10 10.09 -8.19 -1.87
N LYS A 11 10.78 -8.54 -2.96
CA LYS A 11 12.18 -8.14 -3.20
C LYS A 11 12.32 -6.84 -4.00
N THR A 12 11.24 -6.36 -4.60
CA THR A 12 11.27 -5.20 -5.47
C THR A 12 11.16 -3.92 -4.63
N GLU A 13 12.08 -2.99 -4.89
CA GLU A 13 12.10 -1.65 -4.30
C GLU A 13 10.78 -0.93 -4.64
N ARG A 14 10.27 -0.07 -3.76
CA ARG A 14 8.95 0.58 -3.89
C ARG A 14 8.78 1.88 -3.09
N LYS A 15 9.88 2.47 -2.59
CA LYS A 15 9.84 3.61 -1.66
C LYS A 15 9.29 4.87 -2.31
N ASP A 16 9.61 5.11 -3.57
CA ASP A 16 9.10 6.20 -4.41
C ASP A 16 7.57 6.17 -4.52
N PHE A 17 7.00 5.01 -4.86
CA PHE A 17 5.55 4.82 -4.97
C PHE A 17 4.87 5.00 -3.60
N ILE A 18 5.50 4.49 -2.53
CA ILE A 18 5.00 4.66 -1.16
C ILE A 18 5.01 6.15 -0.77
N ALA A 19 6.12 6.86 -1.00
CA ALA A 19 6.27 8.26 -0.66
C ALA A 19 5.25 9.13 -1.39
N SER A 20 4.97 8.82 -2.67
CA SER A 20 3.98 9.53 -3.46
C SER A 20 2.56 9.37 -2.91
N ALA A 21 2.16 8.13 -2.58
CA ALA A 21 0.86 7.87 -1.97
C ALA A 21 0.74 8.51 -0.57
N GLN A 22 1.84 8.55 0.20
CA GLN A 22 1.89 9.20 1.50
C GLN A 22 1.76 10.72 1.38
N ALA A 23 2.41 11.35 0.41
CA ALA A 23 2.31 12.80 0.20
C ALA A 23 0.87 13.24 -0.03
N GLU A 24 0.09 12.48 -0.81
CA GLU A 24 -1.34 12.70 -0.98
C GLU A 24 -2.11 12.53 0.33
N ALA A 25 -1.88 11.44 1.06
CA ALA A 25 -2.55 11.18 2.33
C ALA A 25 -2.31 12.30 3.34
N GLU A 26 -1.07 12.80 3.45
CA GLU A 26 -0.77 13.92 4.33
C GLU A 26 -1.44 15.23 3.90
N ALA A 27 -1.57 15.49 2.59
CA ALA A 27 -2.31 16.64 2.10
C ALA A 27 -3.81 16.54 2.45
N VAL A 28 -4.38 15.34 2.29
CA VAL A 28 -5.76 15.05 2.69
C VAL A 28 -5.94 15.27 4.19
N TYR A 29 -5.08 14.70 5.03
CA TYR A 29 -5.19 14.83 6.48
C TYR A 29 -5.09 16.28 6.95
N ARG A 30 -4.17 17.08 6.38
CA ARG A 30 -4.08 18.52 6.68
C ARG A 30 -5.37 19.26 6.35
N GLN A 31 -5.94 19.02 5.16
CA GLN A 31 -7.18 19.66 4.74
C GLN A 31 -8.39 19.19 5.57
N ALA A 32 -8.38 17.94 6.02
CA ALA A 32 -9.41 17.37 6.88
C ALA A 32 -9.29 17.79 8.36
N GLY A 33 -8.21 18.50 8.74
CA GLY A 33 -7.94 18.84 10.14
C GLY A 33 -7.55 17.64 11.01
N ILE A 34 -7.08 16.55 10.38
CA ILE A 34 -6.64 15.33 11.06
C ILE A 34 -5.16 15.49 11.41
N THR A 35 -4.83 15.37 12.68
CA THR A 35 -3.44 15.30 13.16
C THR A 35 -2.98 13.84 13.21
N TRP A 36 -1.70 13.61 12.95
CA TRP A 36 -1.10 12.28 13.05
C TRP A 36 0.28 12.36 13.69
N ASN A 37 0.66 11.28 14.35
CA ASN A 37 2.02 11.09 14.83
C ASN A 37 2.81 10.34 13.75
N PRO A 38 3.92 10.89 13.23
CA PRO A 38 4.78 10.13 12.34
C PRO A 38 5.36 8.95 13.12
N VAL A 39 5.03 7.73 12.69
CA VAL A 39 5.62 6.50 13.21
C VAL A 39 6.37 5.83 12.05
N GLY A 40 7.70 5.79 12.13
CA GLY A 40 8.55 4.99 11.25
C GLY A 40 9.46 5.73 10.25
N GLN A 41 9.19 6.98 9.88
CA GLN A 41 10.13 7.84 9.13
C GLN A 41 10.58 8.99 10.03
N GLY A 42 11.83 8.95 10.50
CA GLY A 42 12.45 10.03 11.30
C GLY A 42 11.92 10.23 12.72
N ALA A 43 10.81 9.59 13.08
CA ALA A 43 10.25 9.53 14.43
C ALA A 43 10.04 8.05 14.77
N SER A 44 11.10 7.38 15.23
CA SER A 44 10.96 6.10 15.90
C SER A 44 10.62 6.38 17.36
N ASP A 45 9.35 6.19 17.71
CA ASP A 45 9.02 5.85 19.09
C ASP A 45 9.86 4.62 19.45
N PRO A 46 10.77 4.69 20.44
CA PRO A 46 11.66 3.57 20.78
C PRO A 46 10.88 2.28 21.09
N ARG A 47 9.64 2.41 21.55
CA ARG A 47 8.75 1.26 21.81
C ARG A 47 8.41 0.49 20.55
N ARG A 48 8.40 1.12 19.37
CA ARG A 48 8.14 0.41 18.11
C ARG A 48 9.32 -0.49 17.75
N GLU A 49 10.54 0.03 17.89
CA GLU A 49 11.75 -0.76 17.71
C GLU A 49 11.84 -1.84 18.79
N GLU A 50 11.49 -1.56 20.03
CA GLU A 50 11.54 -2.55 21.11
C GLU A 50 10.47 -3.65 20.98
N LEU A 51 9.22 -3.27 20.68
CA LEU A 51 8.05 -4.15 20.81
C LEU A 51 7.56 -4.73 19.48
N MET A 52 7.73 -4.05 18.34
CA MET A 52 7.27 -4.55 17.03
C MET A 52 8.34 -5.37 16.32
N GLN A 53 8.81 -6.42 17.00
CA GLN A 53 9.82 -7.34 16.49
C GLN A 53 9.18 -8.46 15.68
N MET A 54 9.59 -8.60 14.43
CA MET A 54 9.21 -9.75 13.61
C MET A 54 9.96 -10.99 14.09
N GLN A 55 9.23 -12.01 14.53
CA GLN A 55 9.80 -13.29 14.96
C GLN A 55 9.36 -14.44 14.05
N PRO A 56 10.21 -15.45 13.83
CA PRO A 56 9.80 -16.67 13.16
C PRO A 56 8.69 -17.38 13.94
N VAL A 57 7.74 -17.98 13.22
CA VAL A 57 6.76 -18.90 13.79
C VAL A 57 7.15 -20.31 13.37
N ALA A 58 7.35 -21.21 14.33
CA ALA A 58 7.80 -22.57 14.06
C ALA A 58 6.85 -23.28 13.08
N GLY A 59 7.42 -23.82 11.99
CA GLY A 59 6.67 -24.52 10.94
C GLY A 59 5.95 -23.61 9.93
N ALA A 60 6.03 -22.28 10.06
CA ALA A 60 5.39 -21.36 9.13
C ALA A 60 6.42 -20.60 8.27
N MET A 61 6.30 -20.72 6.95
CA MET A 61 7.05 -19.89 6.01
C MET A 61 6.26 -18.61 5.73
N ARG A 62 6.85 -17.44 6.00
CA ARG A 62 6.20 -16.16 5.69
C ARG A 62 6.33 -15.85 4.21
N PHE A 63 5.20 -15.87 3.51
CA PHE A 63 5.11 -15.49 2.10
C PHE A 63 4.49 -14.09 1.97
N GLY A 64 5.32 -13.05 2.10
CA GLY A 64 4.88 -11.65 1.97
C GLY A 64 3.81 -11.21 3.00
N GLY A 65 3.20 -10.06 2.73
CA GLY A 65 2.10 -9.45 3.46
C GLY A 65 0.74 -10.06 3.16
N SER A 66 -0.28 -9.59 3.86
CA SER A 66 -1.68 -10.05 3.77
C SER A 66 -2.24 -10.03 2.35
N SER A 67 -2.00 -8.98 1.58
CA SER A 67 -2.46 -8.86 0.19
C SER A 67 -1.82 -9.91 -0.72
N THR A 68 -0.50 -10.12 -0.61
CA THR A 68 0.24 -11.15 -1.33
C THR A 68 -0.33 -12.55 -1.07
N GLN A 69 -0.58 -12.86 0.20
CA GLN A 69 -1.17 -14.16 0.59
C GLN A 69 -2.62 -14.30 0.10
N SER A 70 -3.37 -13.21 0.03
CA SER A 70 -4.76 -13.22 -0.44
C SER A 70 -4.84 -13.51 -1.94
N LEU A 71 -3.97 -12.89 -2.75
CA LEU A 71 -3.82 -13.22 -4.17
C LEU A 71 -3.40 -14.67 -4.38
N GLN A 72 -2.42 -15.15 -3.60
CA GLN A 72 -1.96 -16.54 -3.70
C GLN A 72 -3.08 -17.55 -3.42
N ARG A 73 -4.00 -17.24 -2.51
CA ARG A 73 -5.17 -18.08 -2.22
C ARG A 73 -6.32 -17.91 -3.22
N GLY A 74 -6.21 -16.99 -4.19
CA GLY A 74 -7.32 -16.66 -5.09
C GLY A 74 -8.51 -16.03 -4.37
N THR A 75 -8.25 -15.28 -3.29
CA THR A 75 -9.30 -14.61 -2.51
C THR A 75 -9.89 -13.47 -3.35
N PRO A 76 -11.22 -13.28 -3.40
CA PRO A 76 -11.84 -12.30 -4.30
C PRO A 76 -11.65 -10.84 -3.87
N ALA A 77 -10.90 -10.58 -2.80
CA ALA A 77 -10.73 -9.25 -2.24
C ALA A 77 -9.36 -9.10 -1.56
N ILE A 78 -8.86 -7.87 -1.59
CA ILE A 78 -7.75 -7.38 -0.77
C ILE A 78 -8.19 -6.05 -0.14
N GLU A 79 -7.54 -5.68 0.96
CA GLU A 79 -7.89 -4.50 1.78
C GLU A 79 -7.62 -3.14 1.12
N THR A 80 -7.16 -3.08 -0.14
CA THR A 80 -6.78 -1.83 -0.82
C THR A 80 -7.89 -0.79 -0.84
N ASP A 81 -9.15 -1.22 -1.03
CA ASP A 81 -10.32 -0.33 -1.01
C ASP A 81 -10.53 0.33 0.37
N TYR A 82 -10.12 -0.34 1.45
CA TYR A 82 -10.23 0.17 2.83
C TYR A 82 -8.97 0.90 3.30
N LEU A 83 -7.85 0.76 2.58
CA LEU A 83 -6.61 1.47 2.88
C LEU A 83 -6.47 2.70 1.99
N ASN A 84 -6.19 2.49 0.71
CA ASN A 84 -6.01 3.56 -0.26
C ASN A 84 -7.35 4.20 -0.63
N GLY A 85 -8.44 3.42 -0.67
CA GLY A 85 -9.76 3.96 -0.94
C GLY A 85 -10.28 4.92 0.13
N GLU A 86 -9.88 4.76 1.40
CA GLU A 86 -10.20 5.72 2.45
C GLU A 86 -9.53 7.08 2.21
N ILE A 87 -8.27 7.09 1.76
CA ILE A 87 -7.57 8.33 1.37
C ILE A 87 -8.29 8.99 0.19
N VAL A 88 -8.74 8.21 -0.79
CA VAL A 88 -9.52 8.71 -1.93
C VAL A 88 -10.86 9.29 -1.50
N LEU A 89 -11.56 8.63 -0.58
CA LEU A 89 -12.83 9.10 -0.03
C LEU A 89 -12.64 10.44 0.70
N LEU A 90 -11.69 10.51 1.64
CA LEU A 90 -11.37 11.73 2.36
C LEU A 90 -10.92 12.85 1.41
N GLY A 91 -10.09 12.54 0.42
CA GLY A 91 -9.67 13.50 -0.61
C GLY A 91 -10.86 14.12 -1.33
N ARG A 92 -11.83 13.30 -1.76
CA ARG A 92 -13.07 13.79 -2.40
C ARG A 92 -13.93 14.64 -1.46
N LEU A 93 -14.08 14.22 -0.21
CA LEU A 93 -14.87 14.97 0.79
C LEU A 93 -14.27 16.34 1.11
N HIS A 94 -12.94 16.46 1.02
CA HIS A 94 -12.20 17.67 1.40
C HIS A 94 -11.64 18.45 0.21
N GLY A 95 -11.93 18.05 -1.03
CA GLY A 95 -11.50 18.75 -2.25
C GLY A 95 -10.00 18.63 -2.57
N VAL A 96 -9.35 17.57 -2.10
CA VAL A 96 -7.91 17.29 -2.34
C VAL A 96 -7.76 16.16 -3.36
N PRO A 97 -7.08 16.38 -4.50
CA PRO A 97 -6.79 15.31 -5.47
C PRO A 97 -5.88 14.22 -4.89
N THR A 98 -6.23 12.95 -5.14
CA THR A 98 -5.44 11.79 -4.72
C THR A 98 -5.24 10.77 -5.87
N PRO A 99 -4.65 11.18 -7.01
CA PRO A 99 -4.52 10.33 -8.19
C PRO A 99 -3.71 9.04 -7.94
N VAL A 100 -2.62 9.10 -7.17
CA VAL A 100 -1.79 7.93 -6.87
C VAL A 100 -2.55 6.93 -6.01
N ASN A 101 -3.25 7.38 -4.96
CA ASN A 101 -4.08 6.48 -4.16
C ASN A 101 -5.24 5.88 -4.96
N ALA A 102 -5.86 6.64 -5.87
CA ALA A 102 -6.90 6.13 -6.76
C ALA A 102 -6.34 5.09 -7.75
N ALA A 103 -5.15 5.32 -8.29
CA ALA A 103 -4.46 4.36 -9.15
C ALA A 103 -4.07 3.07 -8.41
N LEU A 104 -3.66 3.16 -7.13
CA LEU A 104 -3.41 2.00 -6.28
C LEU A 104 -4.67 1.17 -6.03
N VAL A 105 -5.83 1.81 -5.86
CA VAL A 105 -7.14 1.13 -5.77
C VAL A 105 -7.43 0.38 -7.07
N ALA A 106 -7.31 1.05 -8.21
CA ALA A 106 -7.52 0.43 -9.52
C ALA A 106 -6.55 -0.73 -9.78
N LEU A 107 -5.28 -0.59 -9.38
CA LEU A 107 -4.27 -1.65 -9.46
C LEU A 107 -4.68 -2.86 -8.61
N GLY A 108 -5.17 -2.65 -7.39
CA GLY A 108 -5.65 -3.74 -6.54
C GLY A 108 -6.81 -4.51 -7.17
N GLN A 109 -7.77 -3.79 -7.74
CA GLN A 109 -8.90 -4.39 -8.46
C GLN A 109 -8.44 -5.17 -9.69
N ARG A 110 -7.46 -4.63 -10.44
CA ARG A 110 -6.86 -5.29 -11.59
C ARG A 110 -6.20 -6.62 -11.21
N LEU A 111 -5.36 -6.64 -10.17
CA LEU A 111 -4.69 -7.85 -9.69
C LEU A 111 -5.71 -8.97 -9.39
N ILE A 112 -6.86 -8.62 -8.79
CA ILE A 112 -7.93 -9.58 -8.48
C ILE A 112 -8.67 -10.02 -9.76
N ALA A 113 -9.11 -9.06 -10.58
CA ALA A 113 -9.93 -9.32 -11.76
C ALA A 113 -9.19 -10.18 -12.80
N GLU A 114 -7.90 -9.88 -13.02
CA GLU A 114 -7.03 -10.61 -13.93
C GLU A 114 -6.40 -11.86 -13.29
N ARG A 115 -6.62 -12.08 -11.98
CA ARG A 115 -6.03 -13.19 -11.20
C ARG A 115 -4.50 -13.27 -11.32
N LEU A 116 -3.86 -12.11 -11.28
CA LEU A 116 -2.41 -12.02 -11.39
C LEU A 116 -1.75 -12.64 -10.15
N SER A 117 -0.65 -13.33 -10.41
CA SER A 117 0.20 -13.92 -9.38
C SER A 117 0.92 -12.82 -8.60
N PRO A 118 1.24 -13.06 -7.31
CA PRO A 118 2.05 -12.12 -6.56
C PRO A 118 3.39 -11.85 -7.24
N GLY A 119 3.73 -10.58 -7.45
CA GLY A 119 4.98 -10.18 -8.09
C GLY A 119 5.02 -10.34 -9.61
N GLU A 120 3.86 -10.50 -10.25
CA GLU A 120 3.77 -10.66 -11.70
C GLU A 120 4.02 -9.36 -12.48
N LEU A 121 3.76 -8.20 -11.88
CA LEU A 121 3.96 -6.91 -12.55
C LEU A 121 5.39 -6.39 -12.37
N SER A 122 5.93 -5.79 -13.43
CA SER A 122 7.21 -5.08 -13.37
C SER A 122 7.06 -3.71 -12.70
N ARG A 123 8.19 -3.10 -12.35
CA ARG A 123 8.20 -1.71 -11.87
C ARG A 123 7.63 -0.75 -12.90
N ASP A 124 7.92 -0.96 -14.18
CA ASP A 124 7.46 -0.11 -15.27
C ASP A 124 5.94 -0.21 -15.45
N ASP A 125 5.37 -1.43 -15.31
CA ASP A 125 3.91 -1.62 -15.33
C ASP A 125 3.23 -0.84 -14.20
N VAL A 126 3.82 -0.86 -13.00
CA VAL A 126 3.28 -0.14 -11.84
C VAL A 126 3.47 1.36 -11.98
N ALA A 127 4.64 1.83 -12.43
CA ALA A 127 4.89 3.24 -12.70
C ALA A 127 3.88 3.80 -13.73
N ALA A 128 3.67 3.07 -14.82
CA ALA A 128 2.67 3.43 -15.83
C ALA A 128 1.26 3.47 -15.26
N ALA A 129 0.88 2.49 -14.41
CA ALA A 129 -0.42 2.47 -13.74
C ALA A 129 -0.62 3.67 -12.79
N LEU A 130 0.45 4.13 -12.13
CA LEU A 130 0.42 5.27 -11.20
C LEU A 130 0.60 6.63 -11.89
N GLY A 131 0.89 6.67 -13.20
CA GLY A 131 1.22 7.90 -13.92
C GLY A 131 2.55 8.52 -13.45
N GLN A 132 3.51 7.67 -13.08
CA GLN A 132 4.82 8.04 -12.56
C GLN A 132 5.93 7.64 -13.54
N PRO A 133 7.07 8.36 -13.55
CA PRO A 133 8.22 8.02 -14.39
C PRO A 133 8.86 6.68 -14.02
#